data_AF-A0A7X8MN91-F1
#
_entry.id   AF-A0A7X8MN91-F1
#
_cell.length_a   1.000
_cell.length_b   1.000
_cell.length_c   1.000
_cell.angle_alpha   90.00
_cell.angle_beta   90.00
_cell.angle_gamma   90.00
#
_symmetry.space_group_name_H-M   'P 1'
#
loop_
_entity.id
_entity.type
_entity.pdbx_description
1 polymer ?
#
loop_
_entity_poly.entity_id
_entity_poly.type
_entity_poly.pdbx_seq_one_letter_code
_entity_poly.pdbx_strand_id
1 'polypeptide(L)' 'MPTITKKQLEDYEQMCRDRNNGRLLTPDGLRFICEANNYDPEAIGRHFLETLARINSEQK' A
#
# COMPACT_ATOMS: atom_id res chain seq x y z
N MET A 1 14.76 28.37 12.99
CA MET A 1 13.74 27.32 12.82
C MET A 1 14.24 26.38 11.75
N PRO A 2 14.28 25.06 11.95
CA PRO A 2 14.66 24.15 10.88
C PRO A 2 13.67 24.30 9.72
N THR A 3 14.16 24.69 8.55
CA THR A 3 13.35 24.79 7.33
C THR A 3 13.43 23.44 6.62
N ILE A 4 12.26 22.90 6.27
CA ILE A 4 12.16 21.64 5.54
C ILE A 4 12.87 21.80 4.19
N THR A 5 13.68 20.82 3.80
CA THR A 5 14.33 20.84 2.48
C THR A 5 13.32 20.57 1.37
N LYS A 6 13.61 21.02 0.13
CA LYS A 6 12.74 20.74 -1.04
C LYS A 6 12.46 19.25 -1.20
N LYS A 7 13.52 18.43 -1.08
CA LYS A 7 13.42 16.97 -1.15
C LYS A 7 12.44 16.41 -0.11
N GLN A 8 12.52 16.86 1.13
CA GLN A 8 11.60 16.41 2.18
C GLN A 8 10.14 16.82 1.92
N LEU A 9 9.91 17.96 1.27
CA LEU A 9 8.57 18.36 0.85
C LEU A 9 8.05 17.45 -0.26
N GLU A 10 8.88 17.15 -1.26
CA GLU A 10 8.53 16.25 -2.36
C GLU A 10 8.24 14.82 -1.86
N ASP A 11 9.07 14.28 -0.97
CA ASP A 11 8.85 12.98 -0.32
C ASP A 11 7.52 12.96 0.46
N TYR A 12 7.17 14.06 1.15
CA TYR A 12 5.91 14.18 1.87
C TYR A 12 4.70 14.22 0.93
N GLU A 13 4.77 15.00 -0.16
CA GLU A 13 3.71 15.07 -1.16
C GLU A 13 3.50 13.71 -1.84
N GLN A 14 4.57 12.99 -2.13
CA GLN A 14 4.51 11.64 -2.69
C GLN A 14 3.84 10.67 -1.71
N MET A 15 4.22 10.69 -0.43
CA MET A 15 3.57 9.88 0.60
C MET A 15 2.07 10.19 0.73
N CYS A 16 1.68 11.47 0.70
CA CYS A 16 0.27 11.87 0.69
C CYS A 16 -0.48 11.34 -0.54
N ARG A 17 0.16 11.38 -1.71
CA ARG A 17 -0.40 10.84 -2.95
C ARG A 17 -0.57 9.32 -2.87
N ASP A 18 0.43 8.59 -2.40
CA ASP A 18 0.35 7.13 -2.25
C ASP A 18 -0.72 6.72 -1.22
N ARG A 19 -0.87 7.49 -0.14
CA ARG A 19 -1.96 7.30 0.83
C ARG A 19 -3.34 7.46 0.22
N ASN A 20 -3.55 8.55 -0.53
CA ASN A 20 -4.85 8.87 -1.12
C ASN A 20 -5.22 7.91 -2.25
N ASN A 21 -4.23 7.31 -2.92
CA ASN A 21 -4.45 6.31 -3.97
C ASN A 21 -4.45 4.86 -3.45
N GLY A 22 -4.51 4.65 -2.13
CA GLY A 22 -4.60 3.30 -1.55
C GLY A 22 -3.35 2.44 -1.75
N ARG A 23 -2.19 3.06 -2.04
CA ARG A 23 -0.91 2.36 -2.28
C ARG A 23 -0.12 2.09 -1.00
N LEU A 24 -0.67 2.47 0.16
CA LEU A 24 -0.08 2.20 1.47
C LEU A 24 -0.87 1.09 2.17
N LEU A 25 -0.18 0.01 2.54
CA LEU A 25 -0.74 -1.02 3.41
C LEU A 25 -0.73 -0.52 4.86
N THR A 26 -1.89 -0.06 5.34
CA THR A 26 -2.08 0.36 6.73
C THR A 26 -2.45 -0.84 7.62
N PRO A 27 -2.30 -0.75 8.96
CA PRO A 27 -2.75 -1.79 9.87
C PRO A 27 -4.25 -2.15 9.72
N ASP A 28 -5.11 -1.16 9.49
CA ASP A 28 -6.53 -1.39 9.18
C ASP A 28 -6.72 -2.09 7.83
N GLY A 29 -5.96 -1.71 6.80
CA GLY A 29 -5.97 -2.40 5.52
C GLY A 29 -5.53 -3.86 5.64
N LEU A 30 -4.51 -4.13 6.46
CA LEU A 30 -4.06 -5.49 6.74
C LEU A 30 -5.15 -6.30 7.47
N ARG A 31 -5.79 -5.73 8.50
CA ARG A 31 -6.91 -6.37 9.21
C ARG A 31 -8.05 -6.70 8.26
N PHE A 32 -8.44 -5.74 7.42
CA PHE A 32 -9.48 -5.94 6.42
C PHE A 32 -9.16 -7.11 5.48
N ILE A 33 -7.93 -7.19 4.95
CA ILE A 33 -7.51 -8.29 4.08
C ILE A 33 -7.55 -9.63 4.84
N CYS A 34 -7.07 -9.67 6.08
CA CYS A 34 -7.10 -10.87 6.91
C CYS A 34 -8.54 -11.34 7.20
N GLU A 35 -9.43 -10.42 7.56
CA GLU A 35 -10.84 -10.71 7.81
C GLU A 35 -11.55 -11.21 6.54
N ALA A 36 -11.30 -10.57 5.39
CA ALA A 36 -11.87 -10.95 4.10
C ALA A 36 -11.44 -12.36 3.65
N ASN A 37 -10.25 -12.82 4.09
CA ASN A 37 -9.72 -14.15 3.80
C ASN A 37 -9.87 -15.10 5.00
N ASN A 38 -10.75 -14.77 5.96
CA ASN A 38 -11.08 -15.62 7.11
C ASN A 38 -9.87 -16.04 7.96
N TYR A 39 -8.84 -15.19 7.99
CA TYR A 39 -7.54 -15.43 8.62
C TYR A 39 -6.81 -16.68 8.12
N ASP A 40 -7.18 -17.20 6.95
CA ASP A 40 -6.50 -18.34 6.33
C ASP A 40 -5.16 -17.88 5.70
N PRO A 41 -4.01 -18.40 6.17
CA PRO A 41 -2.71 -17.94 5.68
C PRO A 41 -2.48 -18.17 4.19
N GLU A 42 -3.03 -19.25 3.63
CA GLU A 42 -2.83 -19.60 2.22
C GLU A 42 -3.66 -18.67 1.31
N ALA A 43 -4.92 -18.43 1.65
CA ALA A 43 -5.80 -17.51 0.94
C ALA A 43 -5.25 -16.08 0.97
N ILE A 44 -4.75 -15.62 2.14
CA ILE A 44 -4.10 -14.31 2.27
C ILE A 44 -2.87 -14.24 1.36
N GLY A 45 -1.96 -15.21 1.44
CA GLY A 45 -0.75 -15.23 0.61
C GLY A 45 -1.06 -15.21 -0.88
N ARG A 46 -2.05 -16.00 -1.31
CA ARG A 46 -2.55 -16.03 -2.69
C ARG A 46 -3.10 -14.67 -3.13
N HIS A 47 -3.95 -14.06 -2.32
CA HIS A 47 -4.54 -12.75 -2.59
C HIS A 47 -3.47 -11.67 -2.79
N PHE A 48 -2.44 -11.63 -1.95
CA PHE A 48 -1.32 -10.69 -2.10
C PHE A 48 -0.55 -10.91 -3.40
N LEU A 49 -0.21 -12.16 -3.74
CA LEU A 49 0.56 -12.47 -4.95
C LEU A 49 -0.23 -12.18 -6.23
N GLU A 50 -1.52 -12.50 -6.27
CA GLU A 50 -2.40 -12.17 -7.40
C GLU A 50 -2.58 -10.67 -7.57
N THR A 51 -2.75 -9.93 -6.47
CA THR A 51 -2.84 -8.47 -6.48
C THR A 51 -1.53 -7.85 -6.98
N LEU A 52 -0.38 -8.34 -6.53
CA LEU A 52 0.93 -7.89 -7.00
C LEU A 52 1.11 -8.15 -8.50
N ALA A 53 0.71 -9.33 -8.99
CA ALA A 53 0.78 -9.67 -10.41
C ALA A 53 -0.08 -8.74 -11.27
N ARG A 54 -1.28 -8.35 -10.80
CA ARG A 54 -2.15 -7.39 -11.46
C ARG A 54 -1.51 -6.00 -11.55
N ILE A 55 -1.03 -5.48 -10.42
CA ILE A 55 -0.34 -4.17 -10.38
C ILE A 55 0.82 -4.15 -11.38
N ASN A 56 1.65 -5.20 -11.42
CA ASN A 56 2.78 -5.27 -12.35
C ASN A 56 2.35 -5.34 -13.82
N SER A 57 1.15 -5.89 -14.10
CA SER A 57 0.60 -5.97 -15.45
C SER A 57 -0.01 -4.64 -15.91
N GLU A 58 -0.59 -3.85 -15.00
CA GLU A 58 -1.18 -2.53 -15.30
C GLU A 58 -0.11 -1.42 -15.46
N GLN A 59 1.11 -1.64 -14.98
CA GLN A 59 2.23 -0.70 -15.16
C GLN A 59 3.05 -0.93 -16.45
N LYS A 60 2.60 -1.85 -17.31
CA LYS A 60 3.29 -2.24 -18.56
C LYS A 60 2.54 -1.73 -19.78
#